data_AF-A0A5C9A9P1-F1
#
_entry.id   AF-A0A5C9A9P1-F1
#
_cell.length_a   1.000
_cell.length_b   1.000
_cell.length_c   1.000
_cell.angle_alpha   90.00
_cell.angle_beta   90.00
_cell.angle_gamma   90.00
#
_symmetry.space_group_name_H-M   'P 1'
#
loop_
_entity.id
_entity.type
_entity.pdbx_description
1 polymer ?
#
loop_
_entity_poly.entity_id
_entity_poly.type
_entity_poly.pdbx_seq_one_letter_code
_entity_poly.pdbx_strand_id
1 'polypeptide(L)' 'QRGAQWGKQTLTIGSTQIWVLPNPSGLSRVSLEKLVEAYRELDQALVVRGR' A
#
# COMPACT_ATOMS: atom_id res chain seq x y z
N GLN A 1 17.20 3.13 -1.18
CA GLN A 1 16.93 3.03 -2.63
C GLN A 1 15.77 3.98 -2.96
N ARG A 2 15.90 4.81 -3.99
CA ARG A 2 14.74 5.55 -4.56
C ARG A 2 14.14 4.65 -5.65
N GLY A 3 12.81 4.56 -5.76
CA GLY A 3 12.14 3.80 -6.83
C GLY A 3 11.56 2.43 -6.45
N ALA A 4 11.26 2.19 -5.17
CA ALA A 4 10.39 1.06 -4.82
C ALA A 4 9.04 1.20 -5.56
N GLN A 5 8.53 0.08 -6.07
CA GLN A 5 7.25 0.06 -6.77
C GLN A 5 6.11 0.22 -5.76
N TRP A 6 5.02 0.85 -6.17
CA TRP A 6 3.81 0.93 -5.34
C TRP A 6 3.21 -0.46 -5.11
N GLY A 7 2.52 -0.63 -3.99
CA GLY A 7 1.84 -1.87 -3.62
C GLY A 7 2.69 -2.79 -2.76
N LYS A 8 2.35 -4.09 -2.77
CA LYS A 8 2.99 -5.12 -1.97
C LYS A 8 4.45 -5.32 -2.36
N GLN A 9 5.34 -5.34 -1.38
CA GLN A 9 6.76 -5.62 -1.59
C GLN A 9 7.05 -7.12 -1.44
N THR A 10 8.10 -7.59 -2.11
CA THR A 10 8.68 -8.92 -1.87
C THR A 10 9.41 -8.98 -0.51
N LEU A 11 9.89 -7.84 -0.02
CA LEU A 11 10.50 -7.71 1.30
C LEU A 11 9.46 -7.91 2.40
N THR A 12 9.85 -8.63 3.44
CA THR A 12 9.04 -8.93 4.63
C THR A 12 9.83 -8.70 5.91
N ILE A 13 9.13 -8.55 7.04
CA ILE A 13 9.71 -8.58 8.38
C ILE A 13 9.09 -9.77 9.11
N GLY A 14 9.80 -10.90 9.11
CA GLY A 14 9.25 -12.18 9.59
C GLY A 14 8.01 -12.56 8.79
N SER A 15 6.86 -12.73 9.46
CA SER A 15 5.57 -13.01 8.82
C SER A 15 4.81 -11.76 8.37
N THR A 16 5.31 -10.56 8.65
CA THR A 16 4.66 -9.29 8.33
C THR A 16 5.00 -8.85 6.91
N GLN A 17 3.96 -8.61 6.10
CA GLN A 17 4.10 -8.10 4.75
C GLN A 17 4.35 -6.59 4.76
N ILE A 18 5.14 -6.10 3.80
CA ILE A 18 5.43 -4.67 3.65
C ILE A 18 4.71 -4.15 2.41
N TRP A 19 4.14 -2.96 2.53
CA TRP A 19 3.48 -2.26 1.44
C TRP A 19 4.02 -0.84 1.32
N VAL A 20 4.13 -0.37 0.09
CA VAL A 20 4.49 1.03 -0.21
C VAL A 20 3.25 1.67 -0.83
N LEU A 21 2.69 2.67 -0.13
CA LEU A 21 1.45 3.35 -0.51
C LEU A 21 1.68 4.85 -0.68
N PRO A 22 0.89 5.54 -1.53
CA PRO A 22 0.97 6.98 -1.68
C PRO A 22 0.70 7.71 -0.34
N ASN A 23 1.45 8.79 -0.10
CA ASN A 23 1.32 9.61 1.10
C ASN A 23 0.00 10.42 1.07
N PRO A 24 -0.87 10.35 2.11
CA PRO A 24 -2.16 11.05 2.14
C PRO A 24 -2.07 12.54 2.48
N SER A 25 -0.87 13.10 2.73
CA SER A 25 -0.68 14.54 2.95
C SER A 25 -1.26 15.37 1.79
N GLY A 26 -1.91 16.50 2.09
CA GLY A 26 -2.40 17.45 1.08
C GLY A 26 -1.30 18.13 0.25
N LEU A 27 -0.02 17.98 0.62
CA LEU A 27 1.12 18.37 -0.24
C LEU A 27 1.33 17.39 -1.41
N SER A 28 0.79 16.17 -1.31
CA SER A 28 0.80 15.18 -2.39
C SER A 28 -0.09 15.65 -3.54
N ARG A 29 0.30 15.33 -4.78
CA ARG A 29 -0.51 15.58 -5.98
C ARG A 29 -1.38 14.37 -6.38
N VAL A 30 -1.38 13.31 -5.57
CA VAL A 30 -2.20 12.13 -5.80
C VAL A 30 -3.65 12.46 -5.47
N SER A 31 -4.58 12.11 -6.36
CA SER A 31 -6.01 12.35 -6.11
C SER A 31 -6.54 11.49 -4.97
N LEU A 32 -7.61 11.95 -4.33
CA LEU A 32 -8.29 11.17 -3.28
C LEU A 32 -8.73 9.79 -3.79
N GLU A 33 -9.23 9.71 -5.03
CA GLU A 33 -9.62 8.44 -5.65
C GLU A 33 -8.44 7.46 -5.72
N LYS A 34 -7.27 7.91 -6.15
CA LYS A 34 -6.05 7.07 -6.20
C LYS A 34 -5.51 6.69 -4.83
N LEU A 35 -5.66 7.56 -3.83
CA LEU A 35 -5.39 7.19 -2.43
C LEU A 35 -6.34 6.08 -1.98
N VAL A 36 -7.65 6.24 -2.21
CA VAL A 36 -8.66 5.24 -1.81
C VAL A 36 -8.43 3.91 -2.52
N GLU A 37 -8.14 3.89 -3.82
CA GLU A 37 -7.80 2.68 -4.57
C GLU A 37 -6.63 1.93 -3.93
N ALA A 38 -5.51 2.61 -3.68
CA ALA A 38 -4.29 1.99 -3.16
C ALA A 38 -4.46 1.41 -1.75
N TYR A 39 -5.18 2.10 -0.87
CA TYR A 39 -5.43 1.62 0.49
C TYR A 39 -6.51 0.52 0.52
N ARG A 40 -7.49 0.55 -0.40
CA ARG A 40 -8.48 -0.53 -0.55
C ARG A 40 -7.85 -1.84 -1.02
N GLU A 41 -6.87 -1.78 -1.93
CA GLU A 41 -6.14 -2.97 -2.36
C GLU A 41 -5.46 -3.67 -1.17
N LEU A 42 -4.80 -2.90 -0.30
CA LEU A 42 -4.21 -3.42 0.93
C LEU A 42 -5.27 -4.08 1.83
N ASP A 43 -6.38 -3.38 2.11
CA ASP A 43 -7.46 -3.89 2.95
C ASP A 43 -8.02 -5.23 2.43
N GLN A 44 -8.34 -5.30 1.14
CA GLN A 44 -8.84 -6.51 0.50
C GLN A 44 -7.82 -7.66 0.55
N ALA A 45 -6.54 -7.37 0.32
CA ALA A 45 -5.47 -8.38 0.38
C ALA A 45 -5.29 -8.97 1.79
N LEU A 46 -5.56 -8.20 2.84
CA LEU A 46 -5.47 -8.65 4.23
C LEU A 46 -6.72 -9.45 4.65
N VAL A 47 -7.92 -9.03 4.22
CA VAL A 47 -9.19 -9.74 4.52
C VAL A 47 -9.16 -11.17 3.98
N VAL A 48 -8.60 -11.38 2.77
CA VAL A 48 -8.47 -12.72 2.18
C VAL A 48 -7.59 -13.65 3.02
N ARG A 49 -6.66 -13.12 3.82
CA ARG A 49 -5.76 -13.93 4.66
C ARG A 49 -6.37 -14.32 6.01
N GLY A 50 -7.40 -13.60 6.46
CA GLY A 50 -8.08 -13.86 7.73
C GLY A 50 -9.21 -14.90 7.65
N ARG A 51 -9.49 -15.41 6.45
CA ARG A 51 -10.34 -16.60 6.21
C ARG A 51 -9.45 -17.81 6.03
#